data_AF-A0A8H7KBU5-F1
#
_entry.id   AF-A0A8H7KBU5-F1
#
_cell.length_a   1.000
_cell.length_b   1.000
_cell.length_c   1.000
_cell.angle_alpha   90.00
_cell.angle_beta   90.00
_cell.angle_gamma   90.00
#
_symmetry.space_group_name_H-M   'P 1'
#
loop_
_entity.id
_entity.type
_entity.pdbx_description
1 polymer ?
#
loop_
_entity_poly.entity_id
_entity_poly.type
_entity_poly.pdbx_seq_one_letter_code
_entity_poly.pdbx_strand_id
1 'polypeptide(L)'
;MKTGSFGILTIIHALLALFLIIELGLVSYVVDITWRWSAVQFLLFTVVWSILVLVYVVFAPAFLPRAHIPIAVLAVLGITMIFWFAGATAVAADIGVPDCMGNRSCQVTQASVAFAYFIWAGFLGLFGLEAMAYWKSRGPAANADKV
;
A
#
# COMPACT_ATOMS: atom_id res chain seq x y z
N MET A 1 14.33 -23.94 10.48
CA MET A 1 13.47 -23.70 9.30
C MET A 1 12.26 -22.86 9.75
N LYS A 2 12.31 -21.52 9.58
CA LYS A 2 11.26 -20.57 9.99
C LYS A 2 10.21 -20.45 8.88
N THR A 3 9.39 -21.47 8.69
CA THR A 3 8.42 -21.54 7.60
C THR A 3 7.23 -20.58 7.79
N GLY A 4 6.92 -20.18 9.03
CA GLY A 4 5.75 -19.34 9.34
C GLY A 4 5.84 -17.88 8.84
N SER A 5 7.03 -17.26 8.87
CA SER A 5 7.16 -15.84 8.49
C SER A 5 7.04 -15.61 6.99
N PHE A 6 7.53 -16.56 6.18
CA PHE A 6 7.47 -16.50 4.72
C PHE A 6 6.04 -16.72 4.20
N GLY A 7 5.29 -17.62 4.84
CA GLY A 7 3.87 -17.83 4.54
C GLY A 7 3.01 -16.59 4.85
N ILE A 8 3.21 -15.96 6.01
CA ILE A 8 2.43 -14.77 6.38
C ILE A 8 2.71 -13.60 5.43
N LEU A 9 3.99 -13.34 5.11
CA LEU A 9 4.35 -12.28 4.17
C LEU A 9 3.69 -12.50 2.80
N THR A 10 3.80 -13.70 2.23
CA THR A 10 3.20 -14.00 0.91
C THR A 10 1.68 -13.83 0.90
N ILE A 11 0.99 -14.22 1.96
CA ILE A 11 -0.45 -13.99 2.13
C ILE A 11 -0.77 -12.48 2.12
N ILE A 12 -0.01 -11.67 2.86
CA ILE A 12 -0.20 -10.21 2.90
C ILE A 12 -0.02 -9.61 1.50
N HIS A 13 1.03 -10.00 0.76
CA HIS A 13 1.23 -9.51 -0.61
C HIS A 13 0.09 -9.91 -1.54
N ALA A 14 -0.42 -11.14 -1.43
CA ALA A 14 -1.55 -11.61 -2.23
C ALA A 14 -2.85 -10.83 -1.93
N LEU A 15 -3.12 -10.57 -0.65
CA LEU A 15 -4.27 -9.75 -0.23
C LEU A 15 -4.14 -8.30 -0.72
N LEU A 16 -2.94 -7.71 -0.61
CA LEU A 16 -2.69 -6.38 -1.16
C LEU A 16 -2.84 -6.33 -2.68
N ALA A 17 -2.35 -7.33 -3.41
CA ALA A 17 -2.54 -7.40 -4.85
C ALA A 17 -4.04 -7.44 -5.21
N LEU A 18 -4.82 -8.24 -4.49
CA LEU A 18 -6.27 -8.32 -4.68
C LEU A 18 -6.94 -6.96 -4.40
N PHE A 19 -6.62 -6.32 -3.27
CA PHE A 19 -7.19 -5.02 -2.93
C PHE A 19 -6.78 -3.93 -3.93
N LEU A 20 -5.55 -3.93 -4.43
CA LEU A 20 -5.10 -2.98 -5.46
C LEU A 20 -5.88 -3.15 -6.76
N ILE A 21 -6.21 -4.38 -7.17
CA ILE A 21 -7.02 -4.65 -8.37
C ILE A 21 -8.45 -4.15 -8.16
N ILE A 22 -9.05 -4.42 -6.99
CA ILE A 22 -10.39 -3.94 -6.63
C ILE A 22 -10.41 -2.41 -6.66
N GLU A 23 -9.44 -1.77 -6.03
CA GLU A 23 -9.36 -0.31 -5.95
C GLU A 23 -9.10 0.32 -7.31
N LEU A 24 -8.31 -0.31 -8.18
CA LEU A 24 -8.12 0.13 -9.56
C LEU A 24 -9.45 0.18 -10.32
N GLY A 25 -10.30 -0.85 -10.16
CA GLY A 25 -11.63 -0.90 -10.77
C GLY A 25 -12.57 0.17 -10.21
N LEU A 26 -12.57 0.37 -8.88
CA LEU A 26 -13.42 1.38 -8.25
C LEU A 26 -12.98 2.80 -8.63
N VAL A 27 -11.70 3.13 -8.46
CA VAL A 27 -11.18 4.47 -8.71
C VAL A 27 -11.24 4.84 -10.20
N SER A 28 -11.04 3.89 -11.12
CA SER A 28 -11.17 4.17 -12.57
C SER A 28 -12.60 4.54 -12.94
N TYR A 29 -13.60 3.86 -12.39
CA TYR A 29 -15.00 4.25 -12.54
C TYR A 29 -15.24 5.65 -11.98
N VAL A 30 -14.73 5.96 -10.78
CA VAL A 30 -14.90 7.29 -10.18
C VAL A 30 -14.23 8.37 -11.03
N VAL A 31 -13.02 8.14 -11.57
CA VAL A 31 -12.34 9.09 -12.46
C VAL A 31 -13.16 9.39 -13.72
N ASP A 32 -13.78 8.37 -14.32
CA ASP A 32 -14.62 8.54 -15.52
C ASP A 32 -15.79 9.50 -15.26
N ILE A 33 -16.42 9.39 -14.08
CA ILE A 33 -17.56 10.24 -13.72
C ILE A 33 -17.18 11.58 -13.06
N THR A 34 -15.99 11.69 -12.44
CA THR A 34 -15.52 12.89 -11.73
C THR A 34 -14.16 13.40 -12.23
N TRP A 35 -14.02 13.55 -13.55
CA TRP A 35 -12.78 13.98 -14.22
C TRP A 35 -12.08 15.23 -13.65
N ARG A 36 -12.79 16.10 -12.92
CA ARG A 36 -12.23 17.33 -12.31
C ARG A 36 -11.68 17.13 -10.88
N TRP A 37 -11.94 16.00 -10.23
CA TRP A 37 -11.55 15.78 -8.84
C TRP A 37 -10.09 15.35 -8.76
N SER A 38 -9.21 16.27 -8.40
CA SER A 38 -7.77 16.02 -8.29
C SER A 38 -7.44 14.97 -7.24
N ALA A 39 -8.23 14.85 -6.16
CA ALA A 39 -8.05 13.83 -5.14
C ALA A 39 -8.21 12.41 -5.70
N VAL A 40 -9.22 12.18 -6.55
CA VAL A 40 -9.46 10.88 -7.18
C VAL A 40 -8.35 10.54 -8.18
N GLN A 41 -7.87 11.52 -8.94
CA GLN A 41 -6.72 11.34 -9.84
C GLN A 41 -5.44 10.96 -9.08
N PHE A 42 -5.21 11.59 -7.92
CA PHE A 42 -4.10 11.23 -7.05
C PHE A 42 -4.26 9.79 -6.49
N LEU A 43 -5.48 9.38 -6.15
CA LEU A 43 -5.75 8.01 -5.70
C LEU A 43 -5.50 6.98 -6.81
N LEU A 44 -5.89 7.28 -8.06
CA LEU A 44 -5.55 6.45 -9.22
C LEU A 44 -4.03 6.34 -9.42
N PHE A 45 -3.31 7.45 -9.33
CA PHE A 45 -1.84 7.43 -9.34
C PHE A 45 -1.28 6.53 -8.23
N THR A 46 -1.83 6.65 -7.01
CA THR A 46 -1.39 5.89 -5.84
C THR A 46 -1.58 4.38 -6.02
N VAL A 47 -2.68 3.96 -6.66
CA VAL A 47 -2.91 2.56 -7.04
C VAL A 47 -1.83 2.05 -7.99
N VAL A 48 -1.59 2.78 -9.10
CA VAL A 48 -0.60 2.38 -10.11
C VAL A 48 0.80 2.34 -9.52
N TRP A 49 1.18 3.36 -8.75
CA TRP A 49 2.42 3.41 -7.99
C TRP A 49 2.57 2.17 -7.09
N SER A 50 1.52 1.83 -6.35
CA SER A 50 1.54 0.72 -5.39
C SER A 50 1.67 -0.65 -6.06
N ILE A 51 1.12 -0.83 -7.27
CA ILE A 51 1.35 -2.04 -8.07
C ILE A 51 2.84 -2.18 -8.40
N LEU A 52 3.50 -1.10 -8.83
CA LEU A 52 4.94 -1.10 -9.10
C LEU A 52 5.76 -1.40 -7.83
N VAL A 53 5.37 -0.80 -6.70
CA VAL A 53 6.00 -1.05 -5.40
C VAL A 53 5.85 -2.50 -4.99
N LEU A 54 4.66 -3.08 -5.12
CA LEU A 54 4.40 -4.47 -4.75
C LEU A 54 5.23 -5.43 -5.61
N VAL A 55 5.30 -5.17 -6.92
CA VAL A 55 6.20 -5.92 -7.83
C VAL A 55 7.65 -5.79 -7.38
N TYR A 56 8.11 -4.58 -7.07
CA TYR A 56 9.48 -4.38 -6.59
C TYR A 56 9.76 -5.17 -5.30
N VAL A 57 8.90 -5.08 -4.28
CA VAL A 57 9.10 -5.74 -2.98
C VAL A 57 9.08 -7.27 -3.11
N VAL A 58 8.21 -7.83 -3.96
CA VAL A 58 8.09 -9.28 -4.15
C VAL A 58 9.25 -9.84 -4.98
N PHE A 59 9.63 -9.16 -6.07
CA PHE A 59 10.59 -9.71 -7.04
C PHE A 59 12.05 -9.32 -6.74
N ALA A 60 12.32 -8.16 -6.12
CA ALA A 60 13.68 -7.73 -5.80
C ALA A 60 14.51 -8.76 -5.00
N PRO A 61 14.01 -9.36 -3.90
CA PRO A 61 14.81 -10.32 -3.14
C PRO A 61 15.09 -11.63 -3.90
N ALA A 62 14.22 -12.01 -4.85
CA ALA A 62 14.35 -13.26 -5.59
C ALA A 62 15.21 -13.15 -6.86
N PHE A 63 15.11 -12.03 -7.59
CA PHE A 63 15.72 -11.90 -8.93
C PHE A 63 16.81 -10.85 -9.01
N LEU A 64 16.84 -9.87 -8.10
CA LEU A 64 17.78 -8.74 -8.15
C LEU A 64 18.47 -8.49 -6.80
N PRO A 65 19.34 -9.40 -6.32
CA PRO A 65 20.03 -9.25 -5.03
C PRO A 65 20.83 -7.94 -4.92
N ARG A 66 21.30 -7.40 -6.04
CA ARG A 66 22.03 -6.12 -6.11
C ARG A 66 21.12 -4.89 -6.00
N ALA A 67 19.84 -5.01 -6.38
CA ALA A 67 18.86 -3.93 -6.28
C ALA A 67 18.13 -3.94 -4.92
N HIS A 68 18.21 -5.03 -4.16
CA HIS A 68 17.60 -5.14 -2.85
C HIS A 68 18.40 -4.36 -1.79
N ILE A 69 18.16 -3.05 -1.74
CA ILE A 69 18.71 -2.15 -0.73
C ILE A 69 17.66 -2.02 0.38
N PRO A 70 17.89 -2.54 1.61
CA PRO A 70 16.87 -2.57 2.66
C PRO A 70 16.29 -1.19 3.01
N ILE A 71 17.12 -0.14 2.98
CA ILE A 71 16.66 1.23 3.23
C ILE A 71 15.77 1.75 2.10
N ALA A 72 15.99 1.32 0.85
CA ALA A 72 15.14 1.71 -0.28
C ALA A 72 13.76 1.05 -0.18
N VAL A 73 13.69 -0.22 0.22
CA VAL A 73 12.42 -0.92 0.49
C VAL A 73 11.61 -0.17 1.55
N LEU A 74 12.24 0.19 2.67
CA LEU A 74 11.60 0.98 3.72
C LEU A 74 11.11 2.34 3.23
N ALA A 75 11.94 3.06 2.48
CA ALA A 75 11.58 4.38 1.97
C ALA A 75 10.35 4.29 1.04
N VAL A 76 10.35 3.34 0.10
CA VAL A 76 9.27 3.15 -0.86
C VAL A 76 7.97 2.73 -0.17
N LEU A 77 8.03 1.81 0.81
CA LEU A 77 6.87 1.44 1.61
C LEU A 77 6.32 2.61 2.44
N GLY A 78 7.21 3.42 3.04
CA GLY A 78 6.82 4.60 3.81
C GLY A 78 6.15 5.68 2.95
N ILE A 79 6.69 5.97 1.77
CA ILE A 79 6.07 6.88 0.79
C ILE A 79 4.68 6.36 0.39
N THR A 80 4.59 5.06 0.11
CA THR A 80 3.34 4.42 -0.30
C THR A 80 2.26 4.54 0.77
N MET A 81 2.62 4.30 2.04
CA MET A 81 1.72 4.50 3.18
C MET A 81 1.22 5.96 3.26
N ILE A 82 2.10 6.94 3.10
CA ILE A 82 1.71 8.36 3.13
C ILE A 82 0.75 8.70 1.99
N PHE A 83 1.01 8.20 0.77
CA PHE A 83 0.14 8.42 -0.38
C PHE A 83 -1.26 7.84 -0.16
N TRP A 84 -1.36 6.60 0.31
CA TRP A 84 -2.67 6.00 0.60
C TRP A 84 -3.44 6.76 1.67
N PHE A 85 -2.78 7.17 2.76
CA PHE A 85 -3.44 7.92 3.82
C PHE A 85 -3.94 9.27 3.33
N ALA A 86 -3.09 10.02 2.61
CA ALA A 86 -3.43 11.32 2.07
C ALA A 86 -4.53 11.23 1.01
N GLY A 87 -4.43 10.29 0.08
CA GLY A 87 -5.41 10.08 -0.99
C GLY A 87 -6.78 9.66 -0.47
N ALA A 88 -6.83 8.69 0.45
CA ALA A 88 -8.07 8.24 1.06
C ALA A 88 -8.78 9.38 1.81
N THR A 89 -8.02 10.14 2.62
CA THR A 89 -8.57 11.26 3.40
C THR A 89 -9.02 12.41 2.51
N ALA A 90 -8.30 12.71 1.43
CA ALA A 90 -8.69 13.75 0.48
C ALA A 90 -10.00 13.41 -0.24
N VAL A 91 -10.13 12.18 -0.75
CA VAL A 91 -11.38 11.72 -1.39
C VAL A 91 -12.52 11.66 -0.37
N ALA A 92 -12.26 11.24 0.88
CA ALA A 92 -13.25 11.25 1.95
C ALA A 92 -13.78 12.67 2.27
N ALA A 93 -12.90 13.67 2.22
CA ALA A 93 -13.29 15.08 2.42
C ALA A 93 -14.12 15.61 1.24
N ASP A 94 -13.76 15.26 0.01
CA ASP A 94 -14.46 15.70 -1.21
C ASP A 94 -15.88 15.14 -1.30
N ILE A 95 -16.12 13.89 -0.87
CA ILE A 95 -17.45 13.27 -0.96
C ILE A 95 -18.47 13.81 0.04
N GLY A 96 -18.04 14.40 1.17
CA GLY A 96 -18.95 14.95 2.18
C GLY A 96 -19.95 13.92 2.74
N VAL A 97 -19.47 13.00 3.57
CA VAL A 97 -20.23 11.94 4.29
C VAL A 97 -21.36 12.57 5.16
N PRO A 98 -22.57 11.95 5.33
CA PRO A 98 -22.82 10.52 5.19
C PRO A 98 -23.91 10.05 4.21
N ASP A 99 -24.78 10.91 3.70
CA ASP A 99 -25.96 10.43 2.97
C ASP A 99 -25.81 10.53 1.45
N CYS A 100 -25.62 9.38 0.80
CA CYS A 100 -25.58 9.30 -0.66
C CYS A 100 -26.98 9.27 -1.30
N MET A 101 -28.08 9.25 -0.53
CA MET A 101 -29.48 9.27 -1.04
C MET A 101 -29.76 8.27 -2.19
N GLY A 102 -29.10 7.12 -2.20
CA GLY A 102 -29.23 6.11 -3.26
C GLY A 102 -28.45 6.40 -4.55
N ASN A 103 -27.62 7.45 -4.59
CA ASN A 103 -26.74 7.73 -5.72
C ASN A 103 -25.61 6.68 -5.78
N ARG A 104 -25.71 5.80 -6.79
CA ARG A 104 -24.73 4.72 -7.05
C ARG A 104 -23.30 5.24 -7.16
N SER A 105 -23.09 6.40 -7.76
CA SER A 105 -21.76 6.99 -7.92
C SER A 105 -21.13 7.36 -6.57
N CYS A 106 -21.92 7.96 -5.67
CA CYS A 106 -21.47 8.30 -4.32
C CYS A 106 -21.15 7.05 -3.49
N GLN A 107 -21.97 6.00 -3.59
CA GLN A 107 -21.74 4.73 -2.90
C GLN A 107 -20.47 4.03 -3.39
N VAL A 108 -20.17 4.08 -4.69
CA VAL A 108 -18.93 3.52 -5.24
C VAL A 108 -17.71 4.30 -4.74
N THR A 109 -17.78 5.63 -4.66
CA THR A 109 -16.69 6.44 -4.10
C THR A 109 -16.49 6.17 -2.60
N GLN A 110 -17.56 5.98 -1.83
CA GLN A 110 -17.46 5.57 -0.42
C GLN A 110 -16.77 4.21 -0.27
N ALA A 111 -17.13 3.24 -1.10
CA ALA A 111 -16.47 1.93 -1.11
C ALA A 111 -14.97 2.05 -1.45
N SER A 112 -14.61 2.87 -2.45
CA SER A 112 -13.21 3.17 -2.79
C SER A 112 -12.44 3.74 -1.60
N VAL A 113 -13.00 4.72 -0.88
CA VAL A 113 -12.36 5.26 0.33
C VAL A 113 -12.12 4.17 1.39
N ALA A 114 -13.07 3.27 1.60
CA ALA A 114 -12.92 2.18 2.56
C ALA A 114 -11.80 1.20 2.16
N PHE A 115 -11.78 0.76 0.90
CA PHE A 115 -10.72 -0.10 0.37
C PHE A 115 -9.35 0.59 0.41
N ALA A 116 -9.29 1.89 0.13
CA ALA A 116 -8.07 2.68 0.24
C ALA A 116 -7.47 2.66 1.67
N TYR A 117 -8.30 2.74 2.72
CA TYR A 117 -7.82 2.60 4.10
C TYR A 117 -7.39 1.18 4.46
N PHE A 118 -8.02 0.13 3.90
CA PHE A 118 -7.55 -1.25 4.09
C PHE A 118 -6.19 -1.47 3.42
N ILE A 119 -5.98 -0.91 2.23
CA ILE A 119 -4.69 -0.96 1.54
C ILE A 119 -3.64 -0.19 2.33
N TRP A 120 -3.97 0.99 2.84
CA TRP A 120 -3.11 1.76 3.74
C TRP A 120 -2.66 0.92 4.94
N ALA A 121 -3.59 0.26 5.63
CA ALA A 121 -3.28 -0.58 6.78
C ALA A 121 -2.38 -1.76 6.41
N GLY A 122 -2.57 -2.36 5.23
CA GLY A 122 -1.71 -3.43 4.72
C GLY A 122 -0.27 -2.95 4.46
N PHE A 123 -0.10 -1.79 3.80
CA PHE A 123 1.22 -1.19 3.57
C PHE A 123 1.89 -0.73 4.88
N LEU A 124 1.12 -0.19 5.84
CA LEU A 124 1.60 0.13 7.18
C LEU A 124 2.13 -1.12 7.89
N GLY A 125 1.39 -2.24 7.82
CA GLY A 125 1.80 -3.52 8.38
C GLY A 125 3.12 -4.02 7.77
N LEU A 126 3.24 -3.99 6.44
CA LEU A 126 4.48 -4.33 5.73
C LEU A 126 5.64 -3.43 6.12
N PHE A 127 5.42 -2.12 6.15
CA PHE A 127 6.43 -1.16 6.59
C PHE A 127 6.92 -1.46 8.01
N GLY A 128 6.00 -1.75 8.94
CA GLY A 128 6.33 -2.09 10.32
C GLY A 128 7.16 -3.38 10.41
N LEU A 129 6.78 -4.42 9.68
CA LEU A 129 7.52 -5.69 9.65
C LEU A 129 8.95 -5.51 9.11
N GLU A 130 9.09 -4.80 7.99
CA GLU A 130 10.39 -4.49 7.39
C GLU A 130 11.24 -3.57 8.29
N ALA A 131 10.62 -2.60 8.97
CA ALA A 131 11.32 -1.68 9.86
C ALA A 131 11.89 -2.41 11.07
N MET A 132 11.10 -3.30 11.67
CA MET A 132 11.54 -4.18 12.75
C MET A 132 12.68 -5.11 12.30
N ALA A 133 12.57 -5.71 11.11
CA ALA A 133 13.61 -6.57 10.55
C ALA A 133 14.93 -5.80 10.33
N TYR A 134 14.83 -4.59 9.79
CA TYR A 134 15.96 -3.70 9.56
C TYR A 134 16.65 -3.29 10.87
N TRP A 135 15.91 -2.88 11.90
CA TRP A 135 16.51 -2.53 13.20
C TRP A 135 17.14 -3.73 13.88
N LYS A 136 16.50 -4.91 13.83
CA LYS A 136 17.07 -6.13 14.40
C LYS A 136 18.39 -6.53 13.74
N SER A 137 18.54 -6.30 12.44
CA SER A 137 19.79 -6.57 11.71
C SER A 137 20.97 -5.68 12.14
N ARG A 138 20.71 -4.56 12.84
CA ARG A 138 21.71 -3.58 13.30
C ARG A 138 21.96 -3.58 14.81
N GLY A 139 21.27 -4.43 15.57
CA GLY A 139 21.38 -4.47 17.03
C GLY A 139 22.75 -4.97 17.55
N PRO A 140 23.11 -4.69 18.82
CA PRO A 140 24.42 -5.00 19.41
C PRO A 140 24.89 -6.46 19.27
N ALA A 141 23.95 -7.40 19.21
CA ALA A 141 24.26 -8.82 19.04
C ALA A 141 24.88 -9.16 17.67
N ALA A 142 24.67 -8.34 16.62
CA ALA A 142 25.29 -8.55 15.31
C ALA A 142 26.78 -8.11 15.26
N ASN A 143 27.25 -7.37 16.28
CA ASN A 143 28.63 -6.91 16.40
C ASN A 143 29.47 -7.77 17.36
N ALA A 144 28.86 -8.71 18.09
CA ALA A 144 29.56 -9.60 19.01
C ALA A 144 30.33 -10.73 18.29
N ASP A 145 29.94 -11.10 17.07
CA ASP A 145 30.64 -12.10 16.24
C ASP A 145 31.87 -11.54 15.50
N LYS A 146 32.24 -10.27 15.74
CA LYS A 146 33.39 -9.61 15.11
C LYS A 146 34.55 -9.34 16.07
N VAL A 147 34.51 -9.86 17.29
CA VAL A 147 35.56 -9.72 18.32
C VAL A 147 36.19 -11.07 18.61
#